data_AF-A0A7I5E9D3-F1
#
_entry.id   AF-A0A7I5E9D3-F1
#
_cell.length_a   1.000
_cell.length_b   1.000
_cell.length_c   1.000
_cell.angle_alpha   90.00
_cell.angle_beta   90.00
_cell.angle_gamma   90.00
#
_symmetry.space_group_name_H-M   'P 1'
#
loop_
_entity.id
_entity.type
_entity.pdbx_description
1 polymer ?
#
loop_
_entity_poly.entity_id
_entity_poly.type
_entity_poly.pdbx_seq_one_letter_code
_entity_poly.pdbx_strand_id
1 'polypeptide(L)'
;MHPGMFLVFGVLLLTSSVLSKNDNLDTIYKAIKDIIGFDQNELMKIREAVIAKKFGKQDHRLDSNLEKRRHDFVQTAKSLPRDARRFMYSLIHSGLNPKSKRPHFFKSWNRLESKYRGKISKDSCSILLKKFPGLAKYKICTA
;
A
#
# COMPACT_ATOMS: atom_id res chain seq x y z
N MET A 1 -39.19 5.63 -22.96
CA MET A 1 -38.21 5.73 -21.85
C MET A 1 -38.64 4.78 -20.74
N HIS A 2 -37.84 3.75 -20.44
CA HIS A 2 -38.19 2.72 -19.46
C HIS A 2 -37.80 3.16 -18.03
N PRO A 3 -38.73 3.21 -17.07
CA PRO A 3 -38.47 3.71 -15.71
C PRO A 3 -37.56 2.81 -14.86
N GLY A 4 -37.27 1.58 -15.28
CA GLY A 4 -36.40 0.65 -14.55
C GLY A 4 -34.90 0.98 -14.59
N MET A 5 -34.44 1.80 -15.54
CA MET A 5 -33.01 2.04 -15.73
C MET A 5 -32.44 3.06 -14.71
N PHE A 6 -33.25 4.00 -14.21
CA PHE A 6 -32.79 5.02 -13.26
C PHE A 6 -32.56 4.49 -11.83
N LEU A 7 -33.32 3.50 -11.39
CA LEU A 7 -33.15 2.89 -10.06
C LEU A 7 -31.81 2.16 -9.91
N VAL A 8 -31.33 1.51 -10.97
CA VAL A 8 -30.06 0.75 -10.95
C VAL A 8 -28.85 1.70 -10.86
N PHE A 9 -28.88 2.84 -11.57
CA PHE A 9 -27.82 3.85 -11.48
C PHE A 9 -27.77 4.54 -10.11
N GLY A 10 -28.93 4.82 -9.48
CA GLY A 10 -28.99 5.42 -8.15
C GLY A 10 -28.36 4.54 -7.06
N VAL A 11 -28.63 3.23 -7.09
CA VAL A 11 -28.05 2.25 -6.14
C VAL A 11 -26.55 2.04 -6.37
N LEU A 12 -26.08 2.02 -7.63
CA LEU A 12 -24.65 1.97 -7.97
C LEU A 12 -23.87 3.23 -7.52
N LEU A 13 -24.46 4.41 -7.62
CA LEU A 13 -23.83 5.66 -7.16
C LEU A 13 -23.76 5.76 -5.63
N LEU A 14 -24.79 5.27 -4.93
CA LEU A 14 -24.82 5.22 -3.46
C LEU A 14 -23.78 4.23 -2.89
N THR A 15 -23.68 3.03 -3.47
CA THR A 15 -22.66 2.05 -3.07
C THR A 15 -21.23 2.53 -3.34
N SER A 16 -21.01 3.27 -4.43
CA SER A 16 -19.73 3.94 -4.73
C SER A 16 -19.36 5.01 -3.69
N SER A 17 -20.35 5.79 -3.24
CA SER A 17 -20.15 6.82 -2.22
C SER A 17 -19.90 6.25 -0.82
N VAL A 18 -20.51 5.11 -0.48
CA VAL A 18 -20.25 4.41 0.80
C VAL A 18 -18.89 3.71 0.78
N LEU A 19 -18.47 3.10 -0.34
CA LEU A 19 -17.10 2.56 -0.48
C LEU A 19 -16.04 3.67 -0.44
N SER A 20 -16.30 4.83 -1.04
CA SER A 20 -15.37 5.97 -1.03
C SER A 20 -15.25 6.65 0.35
N LYS A 21 -16.27 6.58 1.21
CA LYS A 21 -16.21 7.14 2.56
C LYS A 21 -15.31 6.35 3.52
N ASN A 22 -15.10 5.06 3.23
CA ASN A 22 -14.23 4.18 4.03
C ASN A 22 -12.82 4.04 3.45
N ASP A 23 -12.55 4.57 2.25
CA ASP A 23 -11.22 4.55 1.65
C ASP A 23 -10.39 5.73 2.14
N ASN A 24 -9.61 5.47 3.18
CA ASN A 24 -8.76 6.45 3.83
C ASN A 24 -7.37 5.84 4.08
N LEU A 25 -6.57 6.52 4.89
CA LEU A 25 -5.24 6.06 5.26
C LEU A 25 -5.28 4.71 6.01
N ASP A 26 -6.35 4.40 6.75
CA ASP A 26 -6.50 3.16 7.51
C ASP A 26 -6.58 1.95 6.57
N THR A 27 -7.19 2.12 5.39
CA THR A 27 -7.19 1.08 4.35
C THR A 27 -5.78 0.79 3.85
N ILE A 28 -4.92 1.81 3.73
CA ILE A 28 -3.50 1.62 3.40
C ILE A 28 -2.79 0.86 4.52
N TYR A 29 -3.02 1.22 5.79
CA TYR A 29 -2.42 0.49 6.92
C TYR A 29 -2.86 -0.97 6.98
N LYS A 30 -4.15 -1.23 6.73
CA LYS A 30 -4.67 -2.59 6.62
C LYS A 30 -4.00 -3.36 5.49
N ALA A 31 -3.86 -2.74 4.31
CA ALA A 31 -3.17 -3.35 3.18
C ALA A 31 -1.70 -3.64 3.49
N ILE A 32 -0.99 -2.72 4.14
CA ILE A 32 0.38 -2.95 4.57
C ILE A 32 0.46 -4.14 5.53
N LYS A 33 -0.39 -4.19 6.55
CA LYS A 33 -0.43 -5.31 7.49
C LYS A 33 -0.73 -6.63 6.80
N ASP A 34 -1.70 -6.66 5.88
CA ASP A 34 -2.06 -7.87 5.15
C ASP A 34 -0.96 -8.35 4.19
N ILE A 35 -0.26 -7.43 3.52
CA ILE A 35 0.69 -7.76 2.44
C ILE A 35 2.08 -8.08 3.01
N ILE A 36 2.54 -7.31 3.99
CA ILE A 36 3.92 -7.40 4.51
C ILE A 36 4.01 -7.58 6.03
N GLY A 37 2.87 -7.59 6.73
CA GLY A 37 2.82 -7.88 8.17
C GLY A 37 3.12 -6.70 9.09
N PHE A 38 3.43 -5.51 8.59
CA PHE A 38 3.67 -4.35 9.46
C PHE A 38 2.37 -3.69 9.90
N ASP A 39 2.20 -3.50 11.21
CA ASP A 39 1.13 -2.66 11.73
C ASP A 39 1.50 -1.16 11.71
N GLN A 40 0.51 -0.31 12.02
CA GLN A 40 0.70 1.14 12.03
C GLN A 40 1.74 1.61 13.04
N ASN A 41 1.81 1.01 14.22
CA ASN A 41 2.78 1.39 15.26
C ASN A 41 4.20 1.03 14.83
N GLU A 42 4.38 -0.15 14.22
CA GLU A 42 5.64 -0.58 13.64
C GLU A 42 6.11 0.37 12.53
N LEU A 43 5.20 0.78 11.63
CA LEU A 43 5.51 1.77 10.59
C LEU A 43 5.94 3.12 11.17
N MET A 44 5.28 3.58 12.23
CA MET A 44 5.64 4.83 12.91
C MET A 44 7.03 4.75 13.54
N LYS A 45 7.36 3.65 14.23
CA LYS A 45 8.72 3.42 14.76
C LYS A 45 9.77 3.39 13.64
N ILE A 46 9.50 2.68 12.53
CA ILE A 46 10.38 2.64 11.36
C ILE A 46 10.60 4.06 10.82
N ARG A 47 9.53 4.85 10.69
CA ARG A 47 9.62 6.24 10.22
C ARG A 47 10.49 7.10 11.13
N GLU A 48 10.28 7.02 12.44
CA GLU A 48 11.06 7.77 13.44
C GLU A 48 12.54 7.41 13.39
N ALA A 49 12.87 6.12 13.30
CA ALA A 49 14.25 5.65 13.15
C ALA A 49 14.90 6.16 11.85
N VAL A 50 14.17 6.14 10.73
CA VAL A 50 14.66 6.68 9.44
C VAL A 50 14.90 8.18 9.51
N ILE A 51 14.00 8.93 10.14
CA ILE A 51 14.14 10.39 10.33
C ILE A 51 15.32 10.68 11.25
N ALA A 52 15.42 10.02 12.39
CA ALA A 52 16.52 10.19 13.33
C ALA A 52 17.88 9.93 12.68
N LYS A 53 18.01 8.82 11.95
CA LYS A 53 19.23 8.50 11.21
C LYS A 53 19.59 9.57 10.18
N LYS A 54 18.59 10.10 9.46
CA LYS A 54 18.80 11.19 8.48
C LYS A 54 19.32 12.47 9.13
N PHE A 55 18.93 12.74 10.37
CA PHE A 55 19.35 13.92 11.14
C PHE A 55 20.47 13.64 12.14
N GLY A 56 21.17 12.49 12.04
CA GLY A 56 22.31 12.16 12.89
C GLY A 56 21.98 11.87 14.36
N LYS A 57 20.71 11.63 14.70
CA LYS A 57 20.31 11.25 16.07
C LYS A 57 20.62 9.76 16.31
N GLN A 58 21.37 9.47 17.38
CA GLN A 58 21.85 8.11 17.67
C GLN A 58 20.83 7.20 18.36
N ASP A 59 19.78 7.75 18.96
CA ASP A 59 18.99 7.06 20.00
C ASP A 59 17.64 6.48 19.53
N HIS A 60 17.47 6.22 18.23
CA HIS A 60 16.24 5.62 17.69
C HIS A 60 16.53 4.30 16.99
N ARG A 61 17.05 3.35 17.77
CA ARG A 61 17.21 1.97 17.32
C ARG A 61 15.85 1.27 17.34
N LEU A 62 15.51 0.61 16.24
CA LEU A 62 14.38 -0.32 16.24
C LEU A 62 14.73 -1.53 17.12
N ASP A 63 13.72 -2.20 17.66
CA ASP A 63 13.94 -3.52 18.25
C ASP A 63 14.53 -4.47 17.19
N SER A 64 15.34 -5.43 17.62
CA SER A 64 16.11 -6.30 16.72
C SER A 64 15.22 -7.11 15.77
N ASN A 65 14.01 -7.48 16.20
CA ASN A 65 13.06 -8.22 15.39
C ASN A 65 12.47 -7.33 14.28
N LEU A 66 12.01 -6.13 14.62
CA LEU A 66 11.50 -5.16 13.64
C LEU A 66 12.58 -4.70 12.67
N GLU A 67 13.82 -4.53 13.14
CA GLU A 67 14.99 -4.22 12.30
C GLU A 67 15.23 -5.33 11.27
N LYS A 68 15.22 -6.60 11.71
CA LYS A 68 15.37 -7.77 10.84
C LYS A 68 14.26 -7.84 9.80
N ARG A 69 12.99 -7.75 10.22
CA ARG A 69 11.83 -7.76 9.31
C ARG A 69 11.88 -6.63 8.29
N ARG A 70 12.28 -5.42 8.72
CA ARG A 70 12.49 -4.28 7.81
C ARG A 70 13.59 -4.57 6.80
N HIS A 71 14.70 -5.16 7.25
CA HIS A 71 15.79 -5.57 6.37
C HIS A 71 15.32 -6.60 5.32
N ASP A 72 14.65 -7.66 5.77
CA ASP A 72 14.14 -8.73 4.91
C ASP A 72 13.14 -8.20 3.88
N PHE A 73 12.25 -7.29 4.30
CA PHE A 73 11.36 -6.59 3.38
C PHE A 73 12.15 -5.79 2.33
N VAL A 74 13.15 -5.00 2.73
CA VAL A 74 13.94 -4.18 1.80
C VAL A 74 14.69 -5.06 0.80
N GLN A 75 15.29 -6.15 1.24
CA GLN A 75 15.99 -7.08 0.33
C GLN A 75 15.02 -7.73 -0.65
N THR A 76 13.88 -8.22 -0.15
CA THR A 76 12.84 -8.81 -0.98
C THR A 76 12.32 -7.79 -2.01
N ALA A 77 12.02 -6.56 -1.60
CA ALA A 77 11.56 -5.50 -2.48
C ALA A 77 12.60 -5.11 -3.54
N LYS A 78 13.89 -5.09 -3.20
CA LYS A 78 14.99 -4.83 -4.15
C LYS A 78 15.08 -5.89 -5.25
N SER A 79 14.80 -7.15 -4.92
CA SER A 79 14.81 -8.26 -5.89
C SER A 79 13.61 -8.27 -6.85
N LEU A 80 12.58 -7.45 -6.61
CA LEU A 80 11.40 -7.41 -7.48
C LEU A 80 11.70 -6.74 -8.83
N PRO A 81 11.00 -7.18 -9.90
CA PRO A 81 10.92 -6.42 -11.15
C PRO A 81 10.53 -4.96 -10.93
N ARG A 82 10.94 -4.07 -11.85
CA ARG A 82 10.92 -2.61 -11.65
C ARG A 82 9.52 -2.06 -11.35
N ASP A 83 8.50 -2.54 -12.05
CA ASP A 83 7.10 -2.14 -11.89
C ASP A 83 6.49 -2.65 -10.58
N ALA A 84 6.69 -3.92 -10.23
CA ALA A 84 6.29 -4.51 -8.95
C ALA A 84 6.98 -3.80 -7.75
N ARG A 85 8.28 -3.51 -7.87
CA ARG A 85 9.05 -2.76 -6.87
C ARG A 85 8.50 -1.35 -6.66
N ARG A 86 8.14 -0.65 -7.75
CA ARG A 86 7.54 0.68 -7.67
C ARG A 86 6.20 0.67 -6.91
N PHE A 87 5.39 -0.36 -7.12
CA PHE A 87 4.16 -0.55 -6.36
C PHE A 87 4.46 -0.72 -4.86
N MET A 88 5.34 -1.67 -4.49
CA MET A 88 5.67 -1.94 -3.09
C MET A 88 6.25 -0.72 -2.35
N TYR A 89 7.13 0.04 -3.01
CA TYR A 89 7.65 1.27 -2.42
C TYR A 89 6.59 2.36 -2.29
N SER A 90 5.66 2.47 -3.24
CA SER A 90 4.57 3.45 -3.13
C SER A 90 3.61 3.11 -1.99
N LEU A 91 3.30 1.82 -1.80
CA LEU A 91 2.51 1.33 -0.67
C LEU A 91 3.17 1.71 0.67
N ILE A 92 4.44 1.35 0.85
CA ILE A 92 5.18 1.63 2.08
C ILE A 92 5.36 3.12 2.33
N HIS A 93 5.74 3.89 1.31
CA HIS A 93 5.91 5.33 1.45
C HIS A 93 4.63 6.03 1.87
N SER A 94 3.48 5.57 1.37
CA SER A 94 2.16 6.08 1.75
C SER A 94 1.87 5.87 3.23
N GLY A 95 2.15 4.67 3.76
CA GLY A 95 2.01 4.38 5.20
C GLY A 95 3.01 5.12 6.09
N LEU A 96 4.26 5.28 5.64
CA LEU A 96 5.32 5.97 6.39
C LEU A 96 5.16 7.50 6.38
N ASN A 97 4.51 8.09 5.39
CA ASN A 97 4.42 9.55 5.26
C ASN A 97 2.99 10.01 4.95
N PRO A 98 2.04 9.74 5.86
CA PRO A 98 0.62 9.96 5.62
C PRO A 98 0.24 11.43 5.41
N LYS A 99 1.03 12.35 5.97
CA LYS A 99 0.84 13.81 5.85
C LYS A 99 1.52 14.42 4.61
N SER A 100 2.24 13.64 3.82
CA SER A 100 2.95 14.13 2.64
C SER A 100 1.98 14.64 1.58
N LYS A 101 2.30 15.81 0.98
CA LYS A 101 1.55 16.39 -0.14
C LYS A 101 2.13 15.99 -1.51
N ARG A 102 3.20 15.20 -1.54
CA ARG A 102 3.87 14.83 -2.79
C ARG A 102 3.01 13.86 -3.61
N PRO A 103 2.99 13.98 -4.95
CA PRO A 103 2.03 13.29 -5.82
C PRO A 103 2.20 11.76 -5.89
N HIS A 104 3.34 11.23 -5.45
CA HIS A 104 3.61 9.78 -5.38
C HIS A 104 3.24 9.15 -4.03
N PHE A 105 2.71 9.94 -3.08
CA PHE A 105 2.18 9.44 -1.82
C PHE A 105 0.67 9.36 -1.90
N PHE A 106 0.13 8.18 -1.66
CA PHE A 106 -1.29 7.93 -1.73
C PHE A 106 -1.89 8.12 -0.33
N LYS A 107 -3.05 8.76 -0.28
CA LYS A 107 -3.80 8.99 0.98
C LYS A 107 -4.94 8.00 1.18
N SER A 108 -5.13 7.13 0.19
CA SER A 108 -6.20 6.15 0.17
C SER A 108 -5.80 4.98 -0.73
N TRP A 109 -6.34 3.79 -0.45
CA TRP A 109 -6.08 2.59 -1.21
C TRP A 109 -6.59 2.73 -2.65
N ASN A 110 -7.78 3.28 -2.89
CA ASN A 110 -8.34 3.36 -4.24
C ASN A 110 -7.47 4.18 -5.20
N ARG A 111 -6.80 5.24 -4.72
CA ARG A 111 -5.87 6.00 -5.55
C ARG A 111 -4.63 5.19 -5.90
N LEU A 112 -4.13 4.39 -4.96
CA LEU A 112 -3.01 3.50 -5.19
C LEU A 112 -3.41 2.36 -6.14
N GLU A 113 -4.56 1.73 -5.93
CA GLU A 113 -5.12 0.73 -6.83
C GLU A 113 -5.30 1.29 -8.23
N SER A 114 -6.00 2.41 -8.40
CA SER A 114 -6.19 3.07 -9.68
C SER A 114 -4.87 3.39 -10.40
N LYS A 115 -3.81 3.72 -9.64
CA LYS A 115 -2.50 3.98 -10.22
C LYS A 115 -1.86 2.72 -10.82
N TYR A 116 -2.00 1.57 -10.17
CA TYR A 116 -1.20 0.37 -10.48
C TYR A 116 -1.98 -0.79 -11.10
N ARG A 117 -3.30 -0.83 -10.93
CA ARG A 117 -4.17 -1.89 -11.46
C ARG A 117 -4.02 -1.99 -12.97
N GLY A 118 -3.71 -3.20 -13.44
CA GLY A 118 -3.46 -3.50 -14.85
C GLY A 118 -2.18 -2.88 -15.43
N LYS A 119 -1.30 -2.30 -14.60
CA LYS A 119 -0.02 -1.67 -15.06
C LYS A 119 1.23 -2.41 -14.60
N ILE A 120 1.09 -3.44 -13.76
CA ILE A 120 2.15 -4.37 -13.43
C ILE A 120 2.06 -5.53 -14.42
N SER A 121 3.18 -5.91 -15.04
CA SER A 121 3.20 -7.01 -16.02
C SER A 121 2.74 -8.32 -15.37
N LYS A 122 2.23 -9.26 -16.19
CA LYS A 122 1.77 -10.58 -15.71
C LYS A 122 2.89 -11.33 -14.99
N ASP A 123 4.09 -11.33 -15.54
CA ASP A 123 5.26 -11.98 -14.94
C ASP A 123 5.66 -11.31 -13.62
N SER A 124 5.69 -9.98 -13.59
CA SER A 124 5.96 -9.22 -12.38
C SER A 124 4.92 -9.49 -11.30
N CYS A 125 3.64 -9.63 -11.67
CA CYS A 125 2.57 -9.99 -10.75
C CYS A 125 2.71 -11.41 -10.19
N SER A 126 3.10 -12.38 -11.01
CA SER A 126 3.39 -13.75 -10.55
C SER A 126 4.49 -13.77 -9.48
N ILE A 127 5.60 -13.06 -9.76
CA ILE A 127 6.71 -12.93 -8.80
C ILE A 127 6.25 -12.20 -7.53
N LEU A 128 5.50 -11.11 -7.69
CA LEU A 128 5.03 -10.29 -6.58
C LEU A 128 4.08 -11.08 -5.65
N LEU A 129 3.11 -11.81 -6.22
CA LEU A 129 2.19 -12.66 -5.46
C LEU A 129 2.89 -13.82 -4.77
N LYS A 130 3.92 -14.42 -5.40
CA LYS A 130 4.74 -15.45 -4.77
C LYS A 130 5.50 -14.93 -3.55
N LYS A 131 6.05 -13.71 -3.63
CA LYS A 131 6.81 -13.09 -2.53
C LYS A 131 5.91 -12.47 -1.46
N PHE A 132 4.73 -11.99 -1.84
CA PHE A 132 3.77 -11.33 -0.95
C PHE A 132 2.35 -11.88 -1.17
N PRO A 133 2.05 -13.11 -0.68
CA PRO A 133 0.76 -13.77 -0.94
C PRO A 133 -0.46 -12.99 -0.43
N GLY A 134 -0.29 -12.19 0.62
CA GLY A 134 -1.36 -11.32 1.15
C GLY A 134 -1.89 -10.31 0.13
N LEU A 135 -1.13 -10.01 -0.93
CA LEU A 135 -1.55 -9.15 -2.03
C LEU A 135 -2.73 -9.73 -2.82
N ALA A 136 -2.96 -11.06 -2.80
CA ALA A 136 -4.06 -11.69 -3.54
C ALA A 136 -5.45 -11.19 -3.12
N LYS A 137 -5.60 -10.66 -1.90
CA LYS A 137 -6.83 -10.02 -1.41
C LYS A 137 -7.18 -8.72 -2.15
N TYR A 138 -6.22 -8.18 -2.91
CA TYR A 138 -6.24 -6.84 -3.47
C TYR A 138 -6.20 -6.88 -5.00
N LYS A 139 -7.02 -6.04 -5.67
CA LYS A 139 -7.17 -6.03 -7.14
C LYS A 139 -6.05 -5.28 -7.86
N ILE A 140 -4.80 -5.50 -7.48
CA ILE A 140 -3.61 -4.90 -8.10
C ILE A 140 -3.15 -5.72 -9.30
N CYS A 141 -3.02 -7.03 -9.08
CA CYS A 141 -2.62 -8.00 -10.08
C CYS A 141 -3.85 -8.62 -10.72
N THR A 142 -4.49 -7.86 -11.61
CA THR A 142 -5.59 -8.34 -12.46
C THR A 142 -5.05 -8.61 -13.86
N ALA A 143 -5.24 -9.84 -14.34
CA ALA A 143 -4.75 -10.34 -15.63
C ALA A 143 -5.39 -9.69 -16.86
#